data_AF-A0A2D0JYT9-F1
#
_entry.id   AF-A0A2D0JYT9-F1
#
_cell.length_a   1.000
_cell.length_b   1.000
_cell.length_c   1.000
_cell.angle_alpha   90.00
_cell.angle_beta   90.00
_cell.angle_gamma   90.00
#
_symmetry.space_group_name_H-M   'P 1'
#
loop_
_entity.id
_entity.type
_entity.pdbx_description
1 polymer ?
#
loop_
_entity_poly.entity_id
_entity_poly.type
_entity_poly.pdbx_seq_one_letter_code
_entity_poly.pdbx_strand_id
1 'polypeptide(L)'
;MLDVTAEMGRQDEKWGANRDLSPFVWLTILTEEVGEFAQAVLHDEFGGSHAGTARAELVQVAAVALQIIEMYDRLDQENHQ
;
A
#
# COMPACT_ATOMS: atom_id res chain seq x y z
N MET A 1 6.92 13.37 8.30
CA MET A 1 5.75 12.48 8.22
C MET A 1 5.42 12.35 6.75
N LEU A 2 5.59 11.16 6.16
CA LEU A 2 5.32 10.95 4.74
C LEU A 2 3.81 11.10 4.48
N ASP A 3 3.49 11.75 3.35
CA ASP A 3 2.17 11.69 2.75
C ASP A 3 2.08 10.50 1.78
N VAL A 4 0.89 10.25 1.24
CA VAL A 4 0.61 9.09 0.41
C VAL A 4 1.46 9.08 -0.87
N THR A 5 1.65 10.24 -1.50
CA THR A 5 2.43 10.35 -2.74
C THR A 5 3.92 10.14 -2.49
N ALA A 6 4.45 10.67 -1.40
CA ALA A 6 5.84 10.42 -1.01
C ALA A 6 6.08 8.94 -0.67
N GLU A 7 5.10 8.28 -0.06
CA GLU A 7 5.17 6.85 0.23
C GLU A 7 5.14 5.99 -1.04
N MET A 8 4.31 6.33 -2.04
CA MET A 8 4.33 5.66 -3.35
C MET A 8 5.73 5.72 -3.98
N GLY A 9 6.38 6.89 -3.96
CA GLY A 9 7.75 7.04 -4.46
C GLY A 9 8.77 6.19 -3.70
N ARG A 10 8.64 6.10 -2.37
CA ARG A 10 9.50 5.22 -1.54
C ARG A 10 9.30 3.74 -1.88
N GLN A 11 8.05 3.31 -2.12
CA GLN A 11 7.76 1.93 -2.52
C GLN A 11 8.34 1.62 -3.91
N ASP A 12 8.27 2.57 -4.84
CA ASP A 12 8.88 2.46 -6.16
C ASP A 12 10.41 2.30 -6.10
N GLU A 13 11.07 3.09 -5.25
CA GLU A 13 12.51 2.97 -5.03
C GLU A 13 12.90 1.62 -4.41
N LYS A 14 12.06 1.11 -3.49
CA LYS A 14 12.36 -0.11 -2.73
C LYS A 14 12.07 -1.39 -3.52
N TRP A 15 10.98 -1.40 -4.28
CA TRP A 15 10.42 -2.62 -4.88
C TRP A 15 10.31 -2.57 -6.41
N GLY A 16 10.52 -1.39 -7.01
CA GLY A 16 10.36 -1.14 -8.43
C GLY A 16 8.98 -0.59 -8.78
N ALA A 17 8.93 0.21 -9.85
CA ALA A 17 7.72 0.92 -10.28
C ALA A 17 6.81 0.12 -11.24
N ASN A 18 6.96 -1.21 -11.31
CA ASN A 18 6.12 -2.03 -12.19
C ASN A 18 4.68 -2.05 -11.66
N ARG A 19 3.73 -1.70 -12.51
CA ARG A 19 2.31 -1.72 -12.16
C ARG A 19 1.49 -2.79 -12.85
N ASP A 20 2.10 -3.55 -13.76
CA ASP A 20 1.45 -4.59 -14.56
C ASP A 20 1.44 -5.93 -13.81
N LEU A 21 1.25 -5.86 -12.48
CA LEU A 21 1.06 -7.02 -11.63
C LEU A 21 -0.39 -7.48 -11.73
N SER A 22 -0.62 -8.79 -11.59
CA SER A 22 -1.98 -9.31 -11.59
C SER A 22 -2.78 -8.78 -10.40
N PRO A 23 -4.12 -8.66 -10.51
CA PRO A 23 -4.98 -8.27 -9.38
C PRO A 23 -4.79 -9.13 -8.13
N PHE A 24 -4.41 -10.40 -8.30
CA PHE A 24 -4.10 -11.31 -7.20
C PHE A 24 -2.85 -10.86 -6.41
N VAL A 25 -1.78 -10.49 -7.11
CA VAL A 25 -0.55 -9.97 -6.49
C VAL A 25 -0.84 -8.66 -5.78
N TRP A 26 -1.56 -7.76 -6.43
CA TRP A 26 -1.97 -6.49 -5.84
C TRP A 26 -2.82 -6.64 -4.57
N LEU A 27 -3.80 -7.54 -4.57
CA LEU A 27 -4.59 -7.85 -3.37
C LEU A 27 -3.71 -8.38 -2.24
N THR A 28 -2.71 -9.19 -2.58
CA THR A 28 -1.77 -9.76 -1.59
C THR A 28 -0.96 -8.65 -0.93
N ILE A 29 -0.40 -7.73 -1.72
CA ILE A 29 0.37 -6.58 -1.22
C ILE A 29 -0.53 -5.68 -0.35
N LEU A 30 -1.73 -5.33 -0.82
CA LEU A 30 -2.65 -4.51 -0.04
C LEU A 30 -3.01 -5.15 1.31
N THR A 31 -3.23 -6.46 1.31
CA THR A 31 -3.59 -7.20 2.52
C THR A 31 -2.43 -7.25 3.52
N GLU A 32 -1.18 -7.33 3.04
CA GLU A 32 0.00 -7.24 3.90
C GLU A 32 0.05 -5.89 4.63
N GLU A 33 -0.09 -4.77 3.91
CA GLU A 33 -0.08 -3.43 4.51
C GLU A 33 -1.23 -3.23 5.50
N VAL A 34 -2.41 -3.80 5.22
CA VAL A 34 -3.55 -3.81 6.15
C VAL A 34 -3.24 -4.63 7.39
N GLY A 35 -2.51 -5.74 7.24
CA GLY A 35 -2.02 -6.57 8.34
C GLY A 35 -1.05 -5.82 9.25
N GLU A 36 -0.07 -5.11 8.67
CA GLU A 36 0.86 -4.26 9.42
C GLU A 36 0.12 -3.15 10.16
N PHE A 37 -0.86 -2.50 9.51
CA PHE A 37 -1.72 -1.52 10.18
C PHE A 37 -2.49 -2.11 11.35
N ALA A 38 -3.10 -3.29 11.18
CA ALA A 38 -3.81 -3.97 12.25
C ALA A 38 -2.85 -4.33 13.41
N GLN A 39 -1.64 -4.80 13.11
CA GLN A 39 -0.61 -5.09 14.11
C GLN A 39 -0.21 -3.83 14.88
N ALA A 40 0.00 -2.70 14.20
CA ALA A 40 0.35 -1.43 14.83
C ALA A 40 -0.75 -0.97 15.80
N VAL A 41 -2.03 -1.06 15.40
CA VAL A 41 -3.17 -0.73 16.27
C VAL A 41 -3.25 -1.66 17.49
N LEU A 42 -3.02 -2.97 17.31
CA LEU A 42 -2.96 -3.90 18.44
C LEU A 42 -1.82 -3.57 19.40
N HIS A 43 -0.66 -3.20 18.87
CA HIS A 43 0.51 -2.80 19.67
C HIS A 43 0.31 -1.45 20.36
N ASP A 44 -0.48 -0.54 19.79
CA ASP A 44 -0.89 0.71 20.46
C ASP A 44 -1.73 0.43 21.71
N GLU A 45 -2.66 -0.53 21.64
CA GLU A 45 -3.57 -0.87 22.74
C GLU A 45 -2.91 -1.74 23.81
N PHE A 46 -2.20 -2.78 23.40
CA PHE A 46 -1.69 -3.82 24.31
C PHE A 46 -0.19 -3.71 24.59
N GLY A 47 0.49 -2.74 23.97
CA GLY A 47 1.94 -2.63 23.96
C GLY A 47 2.58 -3.58 22.95
N GLY A 48 3.66 -3.13 22.32
CA GLY A 48 4.44 -3.93 21.37
C GLY A 48 5.46 -3.09 20.62
N SER A 49 6.32 -3.74 19.84
CA SER A 49 7.42 -3.08 19.12
C SER A 49 6.99 -2.17 17.96
N HIS A 50 5.70 -2.22 17.59
CA HIS A 50 5.11 -1.40 16.50
C HIS A 50 4.14 -0.33 17.03
N ALA A 51 4.09 -0.10 18.35
CA ALA A 51 3.30 0.98 18.90
C ALA A 51 3.79 2.34 18.34
N GLY A 52 2.85 3.20 17.95
CA GLY A 52 3.08 4.51 17.36
C GLY A 52 3.22 4.50 15.84
N THR A 53 3.18 3.34 15.16
CA THR A 53 3.36 3.27 13.69
C THR A 53 2.04 3.25 12.91
N ALA A 54 0.88 3.15 13.56
CA ALA A 54 -0.42 2.94 12.89
C ALA A 54 -0.71 3.97 11.77
N ARG A 55 -0.38 5.25 11.99
CA ARG A 55 -0.56 6.27 10.95
C ARG A 55 0.36 6.03 9.73
N ALA A 56 1.59 5.59 9.96
CA ALA A 56 2.52 5.29 8.88
C ALA A 56 2.02 4.09 8.06
N GLU A 57 1.60 3.01 8.72
CA GLU A 57 1.06 1.83 8.02
C GLU A 57 -0.20 2.17 7.22
N LEU A 58 -1.10 3.01 7.77
CA LEU A 58 -2.29 3.44 7.03
C LEU A 58 -1.94 4.29 5.79
N VAL A 59 -0.82 5.03 5.82
CA VAL A 59 -0.31 5.73 4.63
C VAL A 59 0.19 4.71 3.59
N GLN A 60 0.86 3.63 4.01
CA GLN A 60 1.28 2.55 3.10
C GLN A 60 0.06 1.87 2.45
N VAL A 61 -0.99 1.57 3.24
CA VAL A 61 -2.27 1.05 2.72
C VAL A 61 -2.87 1.97 1.65
N ALA A 62 -2.94 3.28 1.93
CA ALA A 62 -3.46 4.25 0.97
C ALA A 62 -2.60 4.34 -0.30
N ALA A 63 -1.28 4.28 -0.16
CA ALA A 63 -0.34 4.30 -1.28
C ALA A 63 -0.55 3.08 -2.20
N VAL A 64 -0.68 1.89 -1.64
CA VAL A 64 -0.94 0.67 -2.42
C VAL A 64 -2.34 0.73 -3.07
N ALA A 65 -3.36 1.20 -2.35
CA ALA A 65 -4.71 1.33 -2.91
C ALA A 65 -4.74 2.26 -4.13
N LEU A 66 -4.03 3.39 -4.11
CA LEU A 66 -3.89 4.27 -5.28
C LEU A 66 -3.18 3.59 -6.44
N GLN A 67 -2.08 2.85 -6.18
CA GLN A 67 -1.36 2.13 -7.23
C GLN A 67 -2.21 1.04 -7.90
N ILE A 68 -3.11 0.39 -7.14
CA ILE A 68 -4.10 -0.56 -7.67
C ILE A 68 -5.11 0.13 -8.58
N ILE A 69 -5.61 1.31 -8.20
CA ILE A 69 -6.50 2.11 -9.05
C ILE A 69 -5.79 2.47 -10.35
N GLU A 70 -4.53 2.93 -10.30
CA GLU A 70 -3.76 3.23 -11.51
C GLU A 70 -3.60 2.00 -12.43
N MET A 71 -3.46 0.79 -11.87
CA MET A 71 -3.40 -0.45 -12.65
C MET A 71 -4.73 -0.71 -13.37
N TYR A 72 -5.86 -0.58 -12.68
CA TYR A 72 -7.18 -0.73 -13.32
C TYR A 72 -7.44 0.36 -14.38
N ASP A 73 -7.09 1.61 -14.09
CA ASP A 73 -7.26 2.71 -15.04
C ASP A 73 -6.45 2.47 -16.34
N ARG A 74 -5.25 1.89 -16.24
CA ARG A 74 -4.45 1.48 -17.41
C ARG A 74 -5.10 0.34 -18.19
N LEU A 75 -5.56 -0.72 -17.51
CA LEU A 75 -6.25 -1.84 -18.16
C LEU A 75 -7.52 -1.37 -18.89
N ASP A 76 -8.29 -0.47 -18.29
CA ASP A 76 -9.48 0.10 -18.92
C ASP A 76 -9.12 0.90 -20.18
N GLN A 77 -8.03 1.68 -20.16
CA GLN A 77 -7.57 2.40 -21.36
C GLN A 77 -7.14 1.47 -22.49
N GLU A 78 -6.48 0.36 -22.18
CA GLU A 78 -6.07 -0.66 -23.17
C GLU A 78 -7.27 -1.37 -23.80
N ASN A 79 -8.30 -1.66 -23.02
CA ASN A 79 -9.51 -2.35 -23.50
C ASN A 79 -10.39 -1.48 -24.43
N HIS A 80 -10.18 -0.15 -24.45
CA HIS A 80 -10.94 0.80 -25.26
C HIS A 80 -10.13 1.37 -26.45
N GLN A 81 -8.94 0.84 -26.74
CA GLN A 81 -8.14 1.11 -27.95
C GLN A 81 -8.38 0.05 -29.04
#